data_AF-A0A0S9Q6P1-F1
#
_entry.id   AF-A0A0S9Q6P1-F1
#
_cell.length_a   1.000
_cell.length_b   1.000
_cell.length_c   1.000
_cell.angle_alpha   90.00
_cell.angle_beta   90.00
_cell.angle_gamma   90.00
#
_symmetry.space_group_name_H-M   'P 1'
#
loop_
_entity.id
_entity.type
_entity.pdbx_description
1 polymer ?
#
loop_
_entity_poly.entity_id
_entity_poly.type
_entity_poly.pdbx_seq_one_letter_code
_entity_poly.pdbx_strand_id
1 'polypeptide(L)'
;MSHSDGGSPGDAPGGPAGGTEGDSPAASERRACPLMTGREATAALRRAGLPERQARVVLASGLAGRPDRAGSAHLFDAHRVLALARRRVPTDEELAAAYPLGLFLARRVVPADASWDDQAAGLSREWAMSPFSAVMLKERVGRQGFLPLVGTTGGFVAVAAEIRAVVRIGSRTSDFRLEPPGRWASDLLETRLPAGPGPSWVFLGTGWSANRLVRAPRAG
;
A
#
# COMPACT_ATOMS: atom_id res chain seq x y z
N MET A 1 -56.00 30.13 7.80
CA MET A 1 -56.08 28.97 6.91
C MET A 1 -54.79 28.19 7.09
N SER A 2 -54.62 27.43 8.17
CA SER A 2 -55.26 26.14 8.50
C SER A 2 -54.45 24.97 7.95
N HIS A 3 -53.79 24.27 8.88
CA HIS A 3 -53.53 22.81 8.97
C HIS A 3 -52.68 22.16 7.85
N SER A 4 -51.76 21.22 8.10
CA SER A 4 -51.75 20.18 9.13
C SER A 4 -50.34 19.69 9.48
N ASP A 5 -50.13 19.54 10.79
CA ASP A 5 -49.24 18.56 11.41
C ASP A 5 -49.67 17.13 11.07
N GLY A 6 -48.70 16.22 10.95
CA GLY A 6 -48.93 14.79 10.74
C GLY A 6 -47.84 13.97 11.42
N GLY A 7 -47.90 13.89 12.75
CA GLY A 7 -47.14 12.91 13.52
C GLY A 7 -47.72 11.50 13.38
N SER A 8 -46.87 10.48 13.50
CA SER A 8 -47.29 9.14 13.91
C SER A 8 -46.22 8.51 14.79
N PRO A 9 -46.51 8.34 16.10
CA PRO A 9 -45.73 7.52 17.00
C PRO A 9 -46.19 6.07 16.89
N GLY A 10 -45.24 5.14 16.80
CA GLY A 10 -45.50 3.71 16.76
C GLY A 10 -44.51 2.98 17.65
N ASP A 11 -44.69 3.13 18.96
CA ASP A 11 -44.15 2.20 19.95
C ASP A 11 -44.92 0.88 19.85
N ALA A 12 -44.19 -0.23 19.75
CA ALA A 12 -44.69 -1.54 20.13
C ALA A 12 -43.54 -2.35 20.78
N PRO A 13 -43.74 -2.85 22.01
CA PRO A 13 -42.76 -3.61 22.76
C PRO A 13 -42.93 -5.13 22.56
N GLY A 14 -41.85 -5.87 22.81
CA GLY A 14 -41.93 -7.25 23.31
C GLY A 14 -41.50 -8.34 22.33
N GLY A 15 -40.41 -9.04 22.67
CA GLY A 15 -40.06 -10.33 22.10
C GLY A 15 -38.78 -10.88 22.73
N PRO A 16 -38.72 -12.17 23.10
CA PRO A 16 -38.05 -12.64 24.31
C PRO A 16 -36.55 -12.94 24.18
N ALA A 17 -35.90 -12.90 25.35
CA ALA A 17 -34.64 -13.54 25.66
C ALA A 17 -34.64 -15.03 25.25
N GLY A 18 -33.57 -15.48 24.58
CA GLY A 18 -33.38 -16.88 24.24
C GLY A 18 -32.54 -17.03 22.99
N GLY A 19 -31.22 -17.02 23.15
CA GLY A 19 -30.28 -17.18 22.03
C GLY A 19 -28.93 -17.61 22.54
N THR A 20 -28.88 -18.85 23.01
CA THR A 20 -27.70 -19.75 22.98
C THR A 20 -26.34 -19.07 23.04
N GLU A 21 -25.74 -19.14 24.23
CA GLU A 21 -24.30 -19.33 24.44
C GLU A 21 -23.82 -20.46 23.53
N GLY A 22 -23.60 -20.13 22.27
CA GLY A 22 -22.87 -20.95 21.31
C GLY A 22 -21.42 -20.88 21.73
N ASP A 23 -21.05 -21.83 22.58
CA ASP A 23 -19.68 -22.27 22.83
C ASP A 23 -18.88 -22.12 21.53
N SER A 24 -18.10 -21.05 21.47
CA SER A 24 -17.48 -20.58 20.23
C SER A 24 -16.20 -21.38 20.05
N PRO A 25 -16.12 -22.32 19.08
CA PRO A 25 -14.91 -23.13 18.87
C PRO A 25 -13.72 -22.31 18.32
N ALA A 26 -13.85 -20.97 18.21
CA ALA A 26 -12.84 -20.06 17.69
C ALA A 26 -11.58 -19.93 18.59
N ALA A 27 -11.59 -20.49 19.80
CA ALA A 27 -10.42 -20.48 20.69
C ALA A 27 -9.45 -21.66 20.50
N SER A 28 -9.88 -22.77 19.88
CA SER A 28 -9.20 -24.07 20.06
C SER A 28 -8.24 -24.53 18.96
N GLU A 29 -8.04 -23.76 17.87
CA GLU A 29 -7.01 -24.10 16.89
C GLU A 29 -6.22 -22.87 16.43
N ARG A 30 -5.69 -22.10 17.38
CA ARG A 30 -4.44 -21.39 17.12
C ARG A 30 -3.33 -22.42 17.02
N ARG A 31 -3.27 -23.15 15.90
CA ARG A 31 -2.04 -23.87 15.51
C ARG A 31 -0.92 -22.87 15.68
N ALA A 32 0.02 -23.17 16.59
CA ALA A 32 1.11 -22.27 16.90
C ALA A 32 1.81 -21.90 15.59
N CYS A 33 1.54 -20.70 15.06
CA CYS A 33 2.26 -20.22 13.90
C CYS A 33 3.75 -20.21 14.30
N PRO A 34 4.63 -20.88 13.54
CA PRO A 34 6.05 -20.83 13.83
C PRO A 34 6.48 -19.36 13.91
N LEU A 35 7.20 -19.01 14.97
CA LEU A 35 7.69 -17.66 15.19
C LEU A 35 9.16 -17.56 14.75
N MET A 36 9.51 -16.44 14.12
CA MET A 36 10.89 -16.08 13.77
C MET A 36 11.36 -14.90 14.62
N THR A 37 12.59 -14.96 15.11
CA THR A 37 13.25 -13.79 15.66
C THR A 37 13.45 -12.72 14.58
N GLY A 38 13.59 -11.45 14.98
CA GLY A 38 13.92 -10.37 14.04
C GLY A 38 15.19 -10.65 13.20
N ARG A 39 16.18 -11.37 13.75
CA ARG A 39 17.39 -11.77 13.02
C ARG A 39 17.09 -12.77 11.90
N GLU A 40 16.31 -13.80 12.20
CA GLU A 40 15.90 -14.83 11.23
C GLU A 40 15.00 -14.25 10.15
N ALA A 41 14.05 -13.40 10.55
CA ALA A 41 13.17 -12.71 9.61
C ALA A 41 13.96 -11.79 8.65
N THR A 42 14.93 -11.04 9.19
CA THR A 42 15.84 -10.22 8.38
C THR A 42 16.65 -11.08 7.41
N ALA A 43 17.21 -12.20 7.88
CA ALA A 43 17.99 -13.11 7.04
C ALA A 43 17.14 -13.76 5.93
N ALA A 44 15.87 -14.07 6.20
CA ALA A 44 14.93 -14.57 5.19
C ALA A 44 14.71 -13.55 4.06
N LEU A 45 14.43 -12.29 4.39
CA LEU A 45 14.26 -11.23 3.40
C LEU A 45 15.56 -10.89 2.65
N ARG A 46 16.72 -11.01 3.32
CA ARG A 46 18.03 -10.83 2.67
C ARG A 46 18.30 -11.90 1.60
N ARG A 47 17.94 -13.16 1.87
CA ARG A 47 18.04 -14.25 0.88
C ARG A 47 17.12 -14.01 -0.33
N ALA A 48 16.02 -13.28 -0.14
CA ALA A 48 15.16 -12.80 -1.23
C ALA A 48 15.72 -11.56 -1.97
N GLY A 49 16.97 -11.16 -1.70
CA GLY A 49 17.64 -10.06 -2.39
C GLY A 49 17.32 -8.67 -1.83
N LEU A 50 16.95 -8.54 -0.56
CA LEU A 50 16.91 -7.23 0.11
C LEU A 50 18.25 -6.91 0.79
N PRO A 51 18.75 -5.68 0.67
CA PRO A 51 19.77 -5.16 1.58
C PRO A 51 19.27 -5.23 3.03
N GLU A 52 20.17 -5.49 3.97
CA GLU A 52 19.83 -5.68 5.38
C GLU A 52 19.04 -4.51 5.98
N ARG A 53 19.46 -3.28 5.69
CA ARG A 53 18.75 -2.07 6.13
C ARG A 53 17.31 -2.03 5.62
N GLN A 54 17.07 -2.38 4.35
CA GLN A 54 15.72 -2.41 3.78
C GLN A 54 14.88 -3.52 4.38
N ALA A 55 15.46 -4.72 4.61
CA ALA A 55 14.76 -5.81 5.27
C ALA A 55 14.26 -5.41 6.67
N ARG A 56 15.08 -4.71 7.46
CA ARG A 56 14.67 -4.20 8.78
C ARG A 56 13.57 -3.15 8.67
N VAL A 57 13.63 -2.23 7.69
CA VAL A 57 12.58 -1.23 7.46
C VAL A 57 11.25 -1.89 7.06
N VAL A 58 11.29 -2.93 6.22
CA VAL A 58 10.09 -3.71 5.84
C VAL A 58 9.44 -4.38 7.05
N LEU A 59 10.23 -4.98 7.93
CA LEU A 59 9.71 -5.57 9.18
C LEU A 59 9.15 -4.51 10.12
N ALA A 60 9.84 -3.38 10.26
CA ALA A 60 9.41 -2.27 11.11
C ALA A 60 8.13 -1.57 10.59
N SER A 61 7.86 -1.63 9.28
CA SER A 61 6.64 -1.05 8.71
C SER A 61 5.39 -1.92 8.90
N GLY A 62 5.51 -3.07 9.57
CA GLY A 62 4.38 -3.98 9.82
C GLY A 62 3.92 -4.80 8.62
N LEU A 63 4.67 -4.81 7.50
CA LEU A 63 4.30 -5.59 6.30
C LEU A 63 4.23 -7.10 6.55
N ALA A 64 5.01 -7.60 7.51
CA ALA A 64 4.96 -8.99 7.95
C ALA A 64 3.92 -9.22 9.07
N GLY A 65 3.06 -8.24 9.34
CA GLY A 65 2.27 -8.13 10.57
C GLY A 65 3.03 -7.43 11.69
N ARG A 66 2.27 -7.07 12.74
CA ARG A 66 2.82 -6.51 13.98
C ARG A 66 3.65 -7.59 14.69
N PRO A 67 4.89 -7.30 15.13
CA PRO A 67 5.67 -8.27 15.90
C PRO A 67 5.10 -8.48 17.29
N ASP A 68 5.15 -9.72 17.76
CA ASP A 68 4.92 -10.06 19.16
C ASP A 68 6.18 -9.72 19.97
N ARG A 69 5.99 -9.17 21.17
CA ARG A 69 7.08 -8.86 22.10
C ARG A 69 7.24 -9.99 23.10
N ALA A 70 8.44 -10.59 23.14
CA ALA A 70 8.84 -11.55 24.15
C ALA A 70 10.09 -11.02 24.87
N GLY A 71 9.89 -10.31 25.98
CA GLY A 71 10.96 -9.57 26.65
C GLY A 71 11.51 -8.45 25.76
N SER A 72 12.82 -8.48 25.48
CA SER A 72 13.50 -7.53 24.57
C SER A 72 13.50 -7.97 23.10
N ALA A 73 12.97 -9.15 22.79
CA ALA A 73 12.94 -9.68 21.43
C ALA A 73 11.62 -9.38 20.71
N HIS A 74 11.72 -9.11 19.40
CA HIS A 74 10.59 -9.09 18.48
C HIS A 74 10.49 -10.45 17.77
N LEU A 75 9.32 -11.06 17.86
CA LEU A 75 8.95 -12.29 17.20
C LEU A 75 7.95 -11.99 16.07
N PHE A 76 8.16 -12.59 14.91
CA PHE A 76 7.34 -12.41 13.73
C PHE A 76 6.72 -13.74 13.33
N ASP A 77 5.52 -13.71 12.75
CA ASP A 77 4.93 -14.87 12.10
C ASP A 77 5.81 -15.32 10.92
N ALA A 78 6.36 -16.53 11.00
CA ALA A 78 7.24 -17.09 9.99
C ALA A 78 6.56 -17.22 8.63
N HIS A 79 5.27 -17.57 8.58
CA HIS A 79 4.54 -17.73 7.33
C HIS A 79 4.40 -16.39 6.61
N ARG A 80 4.11 -15.31 7.34
CA ARG A 80 3.99 -13.97 6.76
C ARG A 80 5.33 -13.46 6.23
N VAL A 81 6.42 -13.64 6.99
CA VAL A 81 7.76 -13.26 6.54
C VAL A 81 8.18 -14.04 5.29
N LEU A 82 7.94 -15.36 5.27
CA LEU A 82 8.26 -16.20 4.11
C LEU A 82 7.35 -15.91 2.90
N ALA A 83 6.09 -15.53 3.12
CA ALA A 83 5.21 -15.06 2.05
C ALA A 83 5.77 -13.81 1.38
N LEU A 84 6.19 -12.80 2.15
CA LEU A 84 6.89 -11.62 1.62
C LEU A 84 8.14 -12.02 0.84
N ALA A 85 8.99 -12.88 1.41
CA ALA A 85 10.23 -13.31 0.77
C ALA A 85 10.02 -14.02 -0.58
N ARG A 86 8.83 -14.59 -0.82
CA ARG A 86 8.47 -15.29 -2.06
C ARG A 86 7.78 -14.41 -3.11
N ARG A 87 7.42 -13.16 -2.79
CA ARG A 87 6.73 -12.28 -3.75
C ARG A 87 7.59 -12.05 -4.98
N ARG A 88 7.02 -12.25 -6.15
CA ARG A 88 7.72 -12.08 -7.43
C ARG A 88 7.95 -10.60 -7.73
N VAL A 89 8.99 -10.33 -8.51
CA VAL A 89 9.23 -9.01 -9.10
C VAL A 89 8.74 -9.03 -10.55
N PRO A 90 7.69 -8.27 -10.91
CA PRO A 90 7.25 -8.20 -12.30
C PRO A 90 8.27 -7.47 -13.17
N THR A 91 8.36 -7.85 -14.45
CA THR A 91 9.21 -7.16 -15.43
C THR A 91 8.60 -5.83 -15.85
N ASP A 92 9.40 -4.97 -16.49
CA ASP A 92 8.92 -3.71 -17.03
C ASP A 92 7.85 -3.94 -18.11
N GLU A 93 7.97 -4.99 -18.92
CA GLU A 93 7.01 -5.40 -19.95
C GLU A 93 5.68 -5.86 -19.33
N GLU A 94 5.74 -6.67 -18.27
CA GLU A 94 4.53 -7.12 -17.55
C GLU A 94 3.79 -5.94 -16.92
N LEU A 95 4.53 -5.00 -16.31
CA LEU A 95 3.95 -3.78 -15.77
C LEU A 95 3.35 -2.90 -16.88
N ALA A 96 3.99 -2.81 -18.05
CA ALA A 96 3.48 -2.03 -19.17
C ALA A 96 2.23 -2.64 -19.81
N ALA A 97 2.16 -3.98 -19.87
CA ALA A 97 0.98 -4.69 -20.35
C ALA A 97 -0.19 -4.54 -19.37
N ALA A 98 0.05 -4.67 -18.05
CA ALA A 98 -0.98 -4.57 -17.02
C ALA A 98 -1.45 -3.12 -16.78
N TYR A 99 -0.54 -2.15 -16.91
CA TYR A 99 -0.81 -0.73 -16.68
C TYR A 99 -0.32 0.12 -17.86
N PRO A 100 -1.08 0.16 -18.99
CA PRO A 100 -0.63 0.84 -20.21
C PRO A 100 -0.45 2.37 -20.06
N LEU A 101 -1.24 2.99 -19.18
CA LEU A 101 -1.08 4.40 -18.81
C LEU A 101 -0.10 4.60 -17.65
N GLY A 102 0.47 3.50 -17.17
CA GLY A 102 1.49 3.36 -16.13
C GLY A 102 0.96 3.38 -14.69
N LEU A 103 1.91 3.24 -13.78
CA LEU A 103 1.71 3.08 -12.34
C LEU A 103 2.58 4.11 -11.61
N PHE A 104 1.96 4.91 -10.74
CA PHE A 104 2.68 5.85 -9.89
C PHE A 104 3.21 5.13 -8.66
N LEU A 105 4.52 4.91 -8.60
CA LEU A 105 5.18 4.30 -7.45
C LEU A 105 5.67 5.39 -6.50
N ALA A 106 5.05 5.46 -5.32
CA ALA A 106 5.48 6.26 -4.18
C ALA A 106 6.51 5.51 -3.34
N ARG A 107 7.64 6.17 -3.07
CA ARG A 107 8.71 5.70 -2.18
C ARG A 107 8.67 6.44 -0.85
N ARG A 108 7.53 6.34 -0.18
CA ARG A 108 7.34 6.80 1.19
C ARG A 108 7.01 5.59 2.04
N VAL A 109 7.62 5.52 3.22
CA VAL A 109 7.28 4.49 4.19
C VAL A 109 5.91 4.84 4.74
N VAL A 110 4.96 3.95 4.53
CA VAL A 110 3.61 4.03 5.09
C VAL A 110 3.43 2.80 5.99
N PRO A 111 3.00 2.95 7.25
CA PRO A 111 2.72 1.81 8.10
C PRO A 111 1.62 0.93 7.48
N ALA A 112 1.89 -0.36 7.32
CA ALA A 112 0.95 -1.28 6.69
C ALA A 112 -0.27 -1.58 7.58
N ASP A 113 -0.16 -1.34 8.88
CA ASP A 113 -1.20 -1.51 9.89
C ASP A 113 -2.01 -0.22 10.16
N ALA A 114 -1.65 0.89 9.53
CA ALA A 114 -2.42 2.14 9.64
C ALA A 114 -3.78 2.03 8.93
N SER A 115 -4.73 2.85 9.35
CA SER A 115 -6.03 2.98 8.68
C SER A 115 -5.85 3.50 7.24
N TRP A 116 -6.80 3.19 6.35
CA TRP A 116 -6.71 3.69 4.97
C TRP A 116 -6.63 5.22 4.91
N ASP A 117 -7.36 5.94 5.77
CA ASP A 117 -7.34 7.41 5.83
C ASP A 117 -5.94 7.94 6.17
N ASP A 118 -5.26 7.33 7.15
CA ASP A 118 -3.90 7.70 7.53
C ASP A 118 -2.90 7.42 6.41
N GLN A 119 -3.03 6.27 5.75
CA GLN A 119 -2.20 5.89 4.62
C GLN A 119 -2.40 6.86 3.44
N ALA A 120 -3.65 7.19 3.12
CA ALA A 120 -4.01 8.13 2.06
C ALA A 120 -3.53 9.55 2.39
N ALA A 121 -3.60 9.98 3.66
CA ALA A 121 -3.06 11.27 4.09
C ALA A 121 -1.54 11.35 3.83
N GLY A 122 -0.77 10.29 4.16
CA GLY A 122 0.67 10.24 3.92
C GLY A 122 1.07 10.22 2.43
N LEU A 123 0.19 9.71 1.56
CA LEU A 123 0.42 9.62 0.12
C LEU A 123 -0.20 10.75 -0.69
N SER A 124 -1.09 11.56 -0.12
CA SER A 124 -1.80 12.60 -0.88
C SER A 124 -1.01 13.89 -1.02
N ARG A 125 -0.05 14.18 -0.14
CA ARG A 125 0.47 15.55 -0.01
C ARG A 125 1.91 15.76 -0.46
N GLU A 126 2.20 16.97 -0.92
CA GLU A 126 3.53 17.54 -1.07
C GLU A 126 4.47 16.75 -1.99
N TRP A 127 3.98 16.31 -3.14
CA TRP A 127 4.82 15.65 -4.13
C TRP A 127 5.64 16.68 -4.91
N ALA A 128 6.95 16.65 -4.70
CA ALA A 128 7.90 17.43 -5.49
C ALA A 128 7.89 16.93 -6.96
N MET A 129 7.28 17.70 -7.85
CA MET A 129 7.17 17.37 -9.27
C MET A 129 7.22 18.61 -10.15
N SER A 130 7.74 18.44 -11.36
CA SER A 130 7.73 19.53 -12.35
C SER A 130 6.29 19.84 -12.80
N PRO A 131 6.02 21.07 -13.28
CA PRO A 131 4.77 21.41 -13.94
C PRO A 131 4.36 20.43 -15.04
N PHE A 132 5.34 20.00 -15.84
CA PHE A 132 5.12 19.07 -16.94
C PHE A 132 4.67 17.69 -16.43
N SER A 133 5.33 17.14 -15.40
CA SER A 133 4.91 15.88 -14.78
C SER A 133 3.49 15.96 -14.22
N ALA A 134 3.12 17.07 -13.57
CA ALA A 134 1.77 17.27 -13.06
C ALA A 134 0.72 17.29 -14.19
N VAL A 135 1.02 17.94 -15.32
CA VAL A 135 0.12 17.95 -16.50
C VAL A 135 -0.01 16.55 -17.10
N MET A 136 1.08 15.81 -17.24
CA MET A 136 1.04 14.43 -17.75
C MET A 136 0.21 13.50 -16.84
N LEU A 137 0.31 13.65 -15.52
CA LEU A 137 -0.52 12.88 -14.59
C LEU A 137 -2.00 13.26 -14.72
N LYS A 138 -2.31 14.56 -14.84
CA LYS A 138 -3.69 15.03 -15.07
C LYS A 138 -4.30 14.46 -16.34
N GLU A 139 -3.55 14.44 -17.45
CA GLU A 139 -4.00 13.87 -18.72
C GLU A 139 -4.34 12.38 -18.58
N ARG A 140 -3.47 11.61 -17.91
CA ARG A 140 -3.68 10.17 -17.70
C ARG A 140 -4.91 9.89 -16.85
N VAL A 141 -5.06 10.63 -15.76
CA VAL A 141 -6.26 10.58 -14.92
C VAL A 141 -7.50 10.94 -15.72
N GLY A 142 -7.43 11.95 -16.60
CA GLY A 142 -8.55 12.33 -17.47
C GLY A 142 -8.94 11.27 -18.49
N ARG A 143 -7.99 10.46 -18.96
CA ARG A 143 -8.24 9.39 -19.95
C ARG A 143 -8.78 8.09 -19.35
N GLN A 144 -8.29 7.71 -18.17
CA GLN A 144 -8.67 6.45 -17.52
C GLN A 144 -9.72 6.65 -16.41
N GLY A 145 -9.96 7.88 -15.97
CA GLY A 145 -10.77 8.21 -14.79
C GLY A 145 -10.03 8.03 -13.45
N PHE A 146 -8.85 7.40 -13.48
CA PHE A 146 -7.91 7.32 -12.37
C PHE A 146 -6.51 6.97 -12.86
N LEU A 147 -5.54 7.10 -11.96
CA LEU A 147 -4.21 6.54 -12.16
C LEU A 147 -3.82 5.66 -10.96
N PRO A 148 -3.38 4.40 -11.16
CA PRO A 148 -2.90 3.55 -10.08
C PRO A 148 -1.73 4.19 -9.32
N LEU A 149 -1.83 4.25 -7.99
CA LEU A 149 -0.77 4.66 -7.08
C LEU A 149 -0.46 3.52 -6.11
N VAL A 150 0.82 3.30 -5.85
CA VAL A 150 1.29 2.35 -4.83
C VAL A 150 2.34 2.97 -3.93
N GLY A 151 2.14 2.89 -2.62
CA GLY A 151 3.16 3.16 -1.62
C GLY A 151 3.99 1.90 -1.38
N THR A 152 5.31 2.03 -1.42
CA THR A 152 6.23 0.89 -1.25
C THR A 152 7.23 1.07 -0.12
N THR A 153 7.53 -0.03 0.57
CA THR A 153 8.60 -0.14 1.55
C THR A 153 9.55 -1.25 1.11
N GLY A 154 10.80 -0.91 0.78
CA GLY A 154 11.78 -1.90 0.27
C GLY A 154 11.35 -2.60 -1.03
N GLY A 155 10.47 -1.96 -1.81
CA GLY A 155 9.86 -2.52 -3.03
C GLY A 155 8.58 -3.31 -2.79
N PHE A 156 8.25 -3.69 -1.56
CA PHE A 156 6.96 -4.32 -1.26
C PHE A 156 5.85 -3.28 -1.24
N VAL A 157 4.72 -3.59 -1.88
CA VAL A 157 3.53 -2.73 -1.86
C VAL A 157 2.91 -2.80 -0.47
N ALA A 158 2.87 -1.66 0.21
CA ALA A 158 2.24 -1.51 1.53
C ALA A 158 0.81 -0.98 1.44
N VAL A 159 0.53 -0.22 0.38
CA VAL A 159 -0.76 0.44 0.18
C VAL A 159 -0.94 0.71 -1.31
N ALA A 160 -2.17 0.58 -1.77
CA ALA A 160 -2.59 0.93 -3.12
C ALA A 160 -3.71 1.98 -3.04
N ALA A 161 -3.78 2.87 -4.02
CA ALA A 161 -4.80 3.90 -4.12
C ALA A 161 -5.04 4.30 -5.58
N GLU A 162 -6.15 4.98 -5.83
CA GLU A 162 -6.47 5.57 -7.12
C GLU A 162 -6.31 7.08 -7.06
N ILE A 163 -5.42 7.65 -7.88
CA ILE A 163 -5.34 9.10 -8.05
C ILE A 163 -6.52 9.55 -8.91
N ARG A 164 -7.43 10.32 -8.33
CA ARG A 164 -8.61 10.89 -9.03
C ARG A 164 -8.41 12.31 -9.50
N ALA A 165 -7.50 13.03 -8.85
CA ALA A 165 -7.15 14.38 -9.25
C ALA A 165 -5.73 14.72 -8.82
N VAL A 166 -5.10 15.61 -9.57
CA VAL A 166 -3.80 16.20 -9.23
C VAL A 166 -4.03 17.69 -9.01
N VAL A 167 -3.75 18.18 -7.81
CA VAL A 167 -3.92 19.58 -7.42
C VAL A 167 -2.54 20.21 -7.28
N ARG A 168 -2.26 21.27 -8.04
CA ARG A 168 -0.99 21.98 -7.88
C ARG A 168 -1.13 22.97 -6.73
N ILE A 169 -0.30 22.83 -5.71
CA ILE A 169 -0.25 23.74 -4.55
C ILE A 169 0.94 24.71 -4.61
N GLY A 170 1.83 24.53 -5.58
CA GLY A 170 2.95 25.44 -5.83
C GLY A 170 3.58 25.28 -7.20
N SER A 171 4.71 25.96 -7.42
CA SER A 171 5.43 25.91 -8.70
C SER A 171 6.00 24.51 -8.98
N ARG A 172 6.39 23.76 -7.95
CA ARG A 172 7.00 22.42 -8.05
C ARG A 172 6.41 21.39 -7.09
N THR A 173 5.21 21.64 -6.60
CA THR A 173 4.56 20.77 -5.60
C THR A 173 3.12 20.49 -6.00
N SER A 174 2.70 19.24 -5.88
CA SER A 174 1.33 18.81 -6.12
C SER A 174 0.83 17.88 -5.04
N ASP A 175 -0.47 17.96 -4.80
CA ASP A 175 -1.25 17.04 -3.99
C ASP A 175 -2.10 16.15 -4.89
N PHE A 176 -2.53 15.02 -4.35
CA PHE A 176 -3.39 14.06 -5.00
C PHE A 176 -4.70 13.91 -4.22
N ARG A 177 -5.81 13.89 -4.94
CA ARG A 177 -7.06 13.35 -4.41
C ARG A 177 -7.03 11.84 -4.60
N LEU A 178 -7.04 11.09 -3.52
CA LEU A 178 -6.96 9.63 -3.52
C LEU A 178 -8.31 9.01 -3.19
N GLU A 179 -8.58 7.87 -3.80
CA GLU A 179 -9.67 6.95 -3.44
C GLU A 179 -9.12 5.55 -3.14
N PRO A 180 -9.88 4.71 -2.41
CA PRO A 180 -9.50 3.32 -2.19
C PRO A 180 -9.23 2.59 -3.51
N PRO A 181 -8.33 1.60 -3.50
CA PRO A 181 -8.00 0.88 -4.72
C PRO A 181 -9.16 0.03 -5.21
N GLY A 182 -9.36 -0.01 -6.52
CA GLY A 182 -10.24 -0.97 -7.17
C GLY A 182 -9.64 -2.38 -7.23
N ARG A 183 -10.27 -3.25 -8.03
CA ARG A 183 -9.94 -4.69 -8.12
C ARG A 183 -8.50 -4.97 -8.57
N TRP A 184 -7.90 -4.04 -9.32
CA TRP A 184 -6.53 -4.15 -9.87
C TRP A 184 -5.43 -4.25 -8.80
N ALA A 185 -5.70 -3.81 -7.57
CA ALA A 185 -4.67 -3.75 -6.54
C ALA A 185 -4.37 -5.11 -5.89
N SER A 186 -5.31 -6.05 -5.93
CA SER A 186 -5.18 -7.36 -5.28
C SER A 186 -3.92 -8.11 -5.73
N ASP A 187 -3.73 -8.22 -7.05
CA ASP A 187 -2.53 -8.85 -7.62
C ASP A 187 -1.26 -8.09 -7.26
N LEU A 188 -1.32 -6.75 -7.30
CA LEU A 188 -0.15 -5.90 -7.09
C LEU A 188 0.33 -5.90 -5.63
N LEU A 189 -0.59 -6.02 -4.67
CA LEU A 189 -0.30 -6.13 -3.24
C LEU A 189 0.55 -7.37 -2.92
N GLU A 190 0.45 -8.42 -3.73
CA GLU A 190 1.25 -9.64 -3.61
C GLU A 190 2.54 -9.64 -4.43
N THR A 191 2.96 -8.48 -4.93
CA THR A 191 4.22 -8.32 -5.67
C THR A 191 5.26 -7.52 -4.90
N ARG A 192 6.51 -7.63 -5.36
CA ARG A 192 7.60 -6.72 -5.02
C ARG A 192 7.98 -5.93 -6.25
N LEU A 193 7.76 -4.63 -6.25
CA LEU A 193 8.09 -3.77 -7.38
C LEU A 193 9.60 -3.47 -7.44
N PRO A 194 10.14 -3.20 -8.64
CA PRO A 194 11.54 -2.81 -8.83
C PRO A 194 11.81 -1.39 -8.29
N ALA A 195 11.81 -1.23 -6.97
CA ALA A 195 12.09 0.02 -6.28
C ALA A 195 13.58 0.12 -5.93
N GLY A 196 14.40 0.45 -6.93
CA GLY A 196 15.81 0.83 -6.69
C GLY A 196 15.94 2.17 -5.94
N PRO A 197 17.16 2.60 -5.59
CA PRO A 197 17.39 3.95 -5.06
C PRO A 197 16.92 5.03 -6.04
N GLY A 198 16.66 6.25 -5.56
CA GLY A 198 16.32 7.40 -6.42
C GLY A 198 15.24 8.31 -5.83
N PRO A 199 14.48 9.04 -6.68
CA PRO A 199 13.52 10.05 -6.23
C PRO A 199 12.40 9.44 -5.37
N SER A 200 11.69 10.29 -4.64
CA SER A 200 10.58 9.90 -3.75
C SER A 200 9.39 9.29 -4.50
N TRP A 201 9.35 9.39 -5.84
CA TRP A 201 8.36 8.74 -6.69
C TRP A 201 8.95 8.38 -8.05
N VAL A 202 8.40 7.36 -8.70
CA VAL A 202 8.76 6.95 -10.07
C VAL A 202 7.49 6.55 -10.83
N PHE A 203 7.52 6.70 -12.16
CA PHE A 203 6.49 6.19 -13.03
C PHE A 203 6.93 4.86 -13.68
N LEU A 204 6.13 3.81 -13.50
CA LEU A 204 6.38 2.47 -14.07
C LEU A 204 5.40 2.16 -15.19
N GLY A 205 5.71 1.17 -16.03
CA GLY A 205 4.78 0.62 -17.04
C GLY A 205 4.62 1.43 -18.33
N THR A 206 5.35 2.53 -18.55
CA THR A 206 5.20 3.33 -19.79
C THR A 206 6.26 3.06 -20.86
N GLY A 207 7.13 2.06 -20.67
CA GLY A 207 8.36 1.89 -21.48
C GLY A 207 9.36 3.05 -21.35
N TRP A 208 8.96 4.15 -20.72
CA TRP A 208 9.68 5.39 -20.49
C TRP A 208 9.99 5.52 -19.00
N SER A 209 10.64 4.51 -18.43
CA SER A 209 11.11 4.58 -17.05
C SER A 209 12.17 5.71 -17.00
N ALA A 210 11.78 6.87 -16.48
CA ALA A 210 12.60 8.10 -16.44
C ALA A 210 14.00 7.91 -15.83
N ASN A 211 14.22 6.80 -15.09
CA ASN A 211 15.54 6.40 -14.60
C ASN A 211 16.56 6.05 -15.70
N ARG A 212 16.16 5.79 -16.96
CA ARG A 212 17.14 5.67 -18.05
C ARG A 212 17.83 6.99 -18.37
N LEU A 213 17.22 8.13 -18.06
CA LEU A 213 17.80 9.45 -18.35
C LEU A 213 18.74 9.97 -17.25
N VAL A 214 18.78 9.34 -16.07
CA VAL A 214 19.62 9.81 -14.93
C VAL A 214 20.88 8.96 -14.73
N ARG A 215 21.00 7.82 -15.42
CA ARG A 215 22.28 7.09 -15.53
C ARG A 215 22.96 7.39 -16.86
N ALA A 216 23.57 8.56 -16.97
CA ALA A 216 24.78 8.65 -17.78
C ALA A 216 25.84 7.70 -17.16
N PRO A 217 26.63 6.96 -17.95
CA PRO A 217 27.76 6.21 -17.42
C PRO A 217 28.68 7.20 -16.70
N ARG A 218 29.07 6.87 -15.45
CA ARG A 218 30.27 7.48 -14.89
C ARG A 218 31.44 6.99 -15.74
N ALA A 219 31.93 7.86 -16.63
CA ALA A 219 33.29 7.75 -17.12
C ALA A 219 34.21 8.11 -15.95
N GLY A 220 35.17 7.22 -15.64
CA GLY A 220 36.16 7.40 -14.56
C GLY A 220 36.03 6.33 -13.50
#